data_AF-A0A510XUD5-F1
#
_entry.id   AF-A0A510XUD5-F1
#
_cell.length_a   1.000
_cell.length_b   1.000
_cell.length_c   1.000
_cell.angle_alpha   90.00
_cell.angle_beta   90.00
_cell.angle_gamma   90.00
#
_symmetry.space_group_name_H-M   'P 1'
#
loop_
_entity.id
_entity.type
_entity.pdbx_description
1 polymer ?
#
loop_
_entity_poly.entity_id
_entity_poly.type
_entity_poly.pdbx_seq_one_letter_code
_entity_poly.pdbx_strand_id
1 'polypeptide(L)'
;MTQLSKYQHTAKRILELEPFEVDMVCFSNISNHTSLENLRQRANECGTTFCIAGRLAHIDGFPQEFWCEDHFDFTGYSTELCGKGLMSEEWDFLFSMNWPDSLIEAKKRAAYVLKHDASPCTSEWEDKWGYGKK
;
A
#
# COMPACT_ATOMS: atom_id res chain seq x y z
N MET A 1 -11.63 25.41 1.00
CA MET A 1 -11.35 23.99 0.71
C MET A 1 -10.32 23.53 1.71
N THR A 2 -10.65 22.58 2.58
CA THR A 2 -9.68 21.99 3.52
C THR A 2 -8.67 21.17 2.71
N GLN A 3 -7.39 21.44 2.91
CA GLN A 3 -6.29 20.69 2.31
C GLN A 3 -6.29 19.28 2.93
N LEU A 4 -6.25 18.24 2.10
CA LEU A 4 -6.19 16.85 2.59
C LEU A 4 -4.81 16.58 3.19
N SER A 5 -4.76 15.75 4.24
CA SER A 5 -3.49 15.24 4.77
C SER A 5 -2.80 14.31 3.76
N LYS A 6 -1.51 13.99 3.97
CA LYS A 6 -0.83 12.93 3.18
C LYS A 6 -1.58 11.60 3.27
N TYR A 7 -2.08 11.26 4.46
CA TYR A 7 -2.80 10.02 4.70
C TYR A 7 -4.12 9.95 3.92
N GLN A 8 -4.90 11.03 3.92
CA GLN A 8 -6.11 11.15 3.11
C GLN A 8 -5.82 11.18 1.61
N HIS A 9 -4.75 11.85 1.18
CA HIS A 9 -4.33 11.86 -0.23
C HIS A 9 -4.02 10.44 -0.71
N THR A 10 -3.26 9.67 0.07
CA THR A 10 -2.95 8.27 -0.24
C THR A 10 -4.21 7.40 -0.25
N ALA A 11 -5.10 7.57 0.73
CA ALA A 11 -6.37 6.87 0.73
C ALA A 11 -7.22 7.16 -0.53
N LYS A 12 -7.28 8.42 -0.97
CA LYS A 12 -7.94 8.78 -2.22
C LYS A 12 -7.34 8.05 -3.43
N ARG A 13 -6.01 7.98 -3.51
CA ARG A 13 -5.32 7.25 -4.60
C ARG A 13 -5.69 5.76 -4.60
N ILE A 14 -5.79 5.12 -3.43
CA ILE A 14 -6.18 3.70 -3.31
C ILE A 14 -7.60 3.47 -3.84
N LEU A 15 -8.53 4.40 -3.56
CA LEU A 15 -9.91 4.31 -4.07
C LEU A 15 -9.97 4.37 -5.60
N GLU A 16 -9.07 5.14 -6.21
CA GLU A 16 -8.98 5.35 -7.66
C GLU A 16 -8.24 4.23 -8.41
N LEU A 17 -7.61 3.28 -7.72
CA LEU A 17 -6.93 2.14 -8.36
C LEU A 17 -7.91 1.32 -9.21
N GLU A 18 -7.53 1.07 -10.47
CA GLU A 18 -8.22 0.09 -11.33
C GLU A 18 -8.10 -1.33 -10.76
N PRO A 19 -8.97 -2.28 -11.13
CA PRO A 19 -8.88 -3.67 -10.67
C PRO A 19 -7.53 -4.33 -11.02
N PHE A 20 -6.92 -4.98 -10.03
CA PHE A 20 -5.72 -5.81 -10.17
C PHE A 20 -5.70 -6.88 -9.09
N GLU A 21 -4.87 -7.91 -9.26
CA GLU A 21 -4.66 -8.93 -8.25
C GLU A 21 -3.81 -8.35 -7.10
N VAL A 22 -4.33 -8.41 -5.87
CA VAL A 22 -3.63 -7.89 -4.70
C VAL A 22 -2.91 -9.02 -4.00
N ASP A 23 -1.66 -8.77 -3.58
CA ASP A 23 -0.91 -9.62 -2.67
C ASP A 23 -0.24 -8.73 -1.65
N MET A 24 -0.79 -8.71 -0.44
CA MET A 24 -0.29 -7.91 0.67
C MET A 24 1.04 -8.47 1.21
N VAL A 25 1.41 -9.72 0.89
CA VAL A 25 2.72 -10.34 1.18
C VAL A 25 3.80 -9.88 0.20
N CYS A 26 3.45 -9.49 -1.04
CA CYS A 26 4.43 -8.86 -1.95
C CYS A 26 5.06 -7.59 -1.35
N PHE A 27 4.40 -6.95 -0.38
CA PHE A 27 5.01 -5.88 0.42
C PHE A 27 6.24 -6.36 1.22
N SER A 28 6.25 -7.58 1.74
CA SER A 28 7.32 -8.11 2.58
C SER A 28 8.37 -8.93 1.82
N ASN A 29 8.08 -9.36 0.59
CA ASN A 29 9.01 -10.16 -0.25
C ASN A 29 10.05 -9.29 -1.00
N ILE A 30 10.41 -8.15 -0.40
CA ILE A 30 11.29 -7.07 -0.91
C ILE A 30 12.64 -7.59 -1.42
N SER A 31 13.14 -8.70 -0.88
CA SER A 31 14.43 -9.28 -1.24
C SER A 31 14.49 -9.96 -2.63
N ASN A 32 13.36 -10.16 -3.32
CA ASN A 32 13.32 -10.88 -4.59
C ASN A 32 13.32 -9.99 -5.84
N HIS A 33 13.40 -8.66 -5.69
CA HIS A 33 13.29 -7.70 -6.79
C HIS A 33 14.61 -6.98 -7.05
N THR A 34 15.59 -7.73 -7.53
CA THR A 34 16.99 -7.29 -7.74
C THR A 34 17.19 -6.28 -8.89
N SER A 35 16.15 -5.88 -9.63
CA SER A 35 16.26 -4.82 -10.63
C SER A 35 14.93 -4.11 -10.97
N LEU A 36 15.04 -2.83 -11.32
CA LEU A 36 13.97 -2.00 -11.90
C LEU A 36 13.37 -2.65 -13.16
N GLU A 37 14.20 -3.30 -13.98
CA GLU A 37 13.75 -3.97 -15.19
C GLU A 37 12.83 -5.15 -14.85
N ASN A 38 13.18 -5.97 -13.86
CA ASN A 38 12.34 -7.08 -13.41
C ASN A 38 11.03 -6.57 -12.80
N LEU A 39 11.06 -5.48 -12.04
CA LEU A 39 9.85 -4.85 -11.49
C LEU A 39 8.93 -4.28 -12.60
N ARG A 40 9.51 -3.62 -13.60
CA ARG A 40 8.77 -3.06 -14.75
C ARG A 40 8.23 -4.14 -15.67
N GLN A 41 9.01 -5.19 -15.94
CA GLN A 41 8.58 -6.35 -16.73
C GLN A 41 7.39 -7.03 -16.06
N ARG A 42 7.51 -7.34 -14.76
CA ARG A 42 6.40 -7.86 -13.97
C ARG A 42 5.20 -6.90 -14.00
N ALA A 43 5.39 -5.59 -13.90
CA ALA A 43 4.26 -4.66 -13.95
C ALA A 43 3.51 -4.63 -15.30
N ASN A 44 4.19 -4.96 -16.40
CA ASN A 44 3.62 -4.98 -17.76
C ASN A 44 2.97 -6.33 -18.13
N GLU A 45 3.14 -7.37 -17.32
CA GLU A 45 2.44 -8.64 -17.51
C GLU A 45 0.96 -8.48 -17.11
N CYS A 46 0.05 -8.92 -17.99
CA CYS A 46 -1.39 -8.84 -17.80
C CYS A 46 -1.83 -9.57 -16.53
N GLY A 47 -2.00 -8.84 -15.43
CA GLY A 47 -2.56 -9.37 -14.18
C GLY A 47 -1.56 -9.58 -13.04
N THR A 48 -0.37 -8.99 -13.10
CA THR A 48 0.62 -9.17 -12.03
C THR A 48 0.13 -8.70 -10.67
N THR A 49 0.40 -9.55 -9.68
CA THR A 49 0.05 -9.32 -8.28
C THR A 49 0.94 -8.26 -7.64
N PHE A 50 0.32 -7.26 -7.00
CA PHE A 50 1.02 -6.21 -6.24
C PHE A 50 0.40 -6.04 -4.85
N CYS A 51 1.19 -5.61 -3.88
CA CYS A 51 0.61 -4.95 -2.70
C CYS A 51 0.15 -3.54 -3.08
N ILE A 52 -0.64 -2.90 -2.21
CA ILE A 52 -1.14 -1.54 -2.46
C ILE A 52 0.01 -0.54 -2.67
N ALA A 53 1.06 -0.60 -1.82
CA ALA A 53 2.23 0.26 -1.96
C ALA A 53 2.98 -0.01 -3.28
N GLY A 54 3.13 -1.27 -3.67
CA GLY A 54 3.79 -1.67 -4.92
C GLY A 54 3.06 -1.17 -6.15
N ARG A 55 1.72 -1.26 -6.16
CA ARG A 55 0.90 -0.72 -7.25
C ARG A 55 1.03 0.80 -7.37
N LEU A 56 1.01 1.51 -6.23
CA LEU A 56 1.21 2.96 -6.23
C LEU A 56 2.62 3.35 -6.69
N ALA A 57 3.66 2.62 -6.26
CA ALA A 57 5.03 2.85 -6.69
C ALA A 57 5.18 2.66 -8.21
N HIS A 58 4.53 1.64 -8.77
CA HIS A 58 4.50 1.42 -10.22
C HIS A 58 3.85 2.59 -10.97
N ILE A 59 2.70 3.07 -10.50
CA ILE A 59 2.01 4.24 -11.08
C ILE A 59 2.90 5.48 -11.02
N ASP A 60 3.64 5.66 -9.92
CA ASP A 60 4.56 6.78 -9.73
C ASP A 60 5.92 6.59 -10.45
N GLY A 61 6.09 5.48 -11.17
CA GLY A 61 7.29 5.21 -11.97
C GLY A 61 8.52 4.77 -11.16
N PHE A 62 8.32 4.32 -9.92
CA PHE A 62 9.36 3.96 -8.95
C PHE A 62 10.33 5.14 -8.69
N PRO A 63 9.93 6.15 -7.89
CA PRO A 63 10.71 7.37 -7.68
C PRO A 63 12.13 7.10 -7.20
N GLN A 64 13.11 7.82 -7.76
CA GLN A 64 14.54 7.53 -7.62
C GLN A 64 15.02 7.62 -6.16
N GLU A 65 14.42 8.50 -5.36
CA GLU A 65 14.77 8.74 -3.97
C GLU A 65 14.52 7.55 -3.04
N PHE A 66 13.69 6.57 -3.45
CA PHE A 66 13.43 5.33 -2.71
C PHE A 66 14.22 4.14 -3.26
N TRP A 67 15.22 4.37 -4.11
CA TRP A 67 16.11 3.29 -4.55
C TRP A 67 17.29 3.12 -3.60
N CYS A 68 17.45 1.89 -3.12
CA CYS A 68 18.68 1.38 -2.51
C CYS A 68 19.60 0.81 -3.60
N GLU A 69 20.81 0.38 -3.23
CA GLU A 69 21.83 -0.12 -4.19
C GLU A 69 21.32 -1.25 -5.10
N ASP A 70 20.42 -2.11 -4.61
CA ASP A 70 19.97 -3.32 -5.30
C ASP A 70 18.44 -3.53 -5.31
N HIS A 71 17.66 -2.66 -4.68
CA HIS A 71 16.20 -2.81 -4.59
C HIS A 71 15.47 -1.47 -4.38
N PHE A 72 14.15 -1.49 -4.58
CA PHE A 72 13.27 -0.37 -4.25
C PHE A 72 12.81 -0.48 -2.79
N ASP A 73 12.98 0.58 -2.01
CA ASP A 73 12.54 0.69 -0.63
C ASP A 73 11.02 0.97 -0.54
N PHE A 74 10.23 -0.10 -0.66
CA PHE A 74 8.78 -0.02 -0.48
C PHE A 74 8.37 0.43 0.93
N THR A 75 9.23 0.21 1.93
CA THR A 75 8.96 0.59 3.32
C THR A 75 9.10 2.10 3.50
N GLY A 76 10.19 2.69 3.01
CA GLY A 76 10.38 4.14 2.96
C GLY A 76 9.33 4.83 2.09
N TYR A 77 9.04 4.27 0.92
CA TYR A 77 8.01 4.81 0.02
C TYR A 77 6.62 4.80 0.66
N SER A 78 6.19 3.68 1.27
CA SER A 78 4.89 3.61 1.94
C SER A 78 4.80 4.47 3.19
N THR A 79 5.90 4.65 3.93
CA THR A 79 6.03 5.61 5.03
C THR A 79 5.83 7.05 4.55
N GLU A 80 6.42 7.41 3.41
CA GLU A 80 6.23 8.73 2.81
C GLU A 80 4.79 8.95 2.33
N LEU A 81 4.16 7.92 1.74
CA LEU A 81 2.76 7.98 1.29
C LEU A 81 1.80 8.34 2.43
N CYS A 82 1.91 7.70 3.60
CA CYS A 82 1.03 8.02 4.73
C CYS A 82 1.53 9.20 5.58
N GLY A 83 2.81 9.59 5.48
CA GLY A 83 3.44 10.58 6.34
C GLY A 83 3.60 10.12 7.79
N LYS A 84 3.57 8.80 8.02
CA LYS A 84 3.62 8.15 9.33
C LYS A 84 4.61 6.98 9.27
N GLY A 85 5.34 6.76 10.35
CA GLY A 85 6.40 5.75 10.39
C GLY A 85 5.89 4.33 10.16
N LEU A 86 6.78 3.45 9.69
CA LEU A 86 6.58 2.01 9.67
C LEU A 86 6.07 1.51 11.04
N MET A 87 5.13 0.56 11.04
CA MET A 87 4.47 0.03 12.25
C MET A 87 3.66 1.05 13.08
N SER A 88 3.42 2.27 12.55
CA SER A 88 2.36 3.10 13.10
C SER A 88 0.99 2.49 12.77
N GLU A 89 -0.02 2.76 13.60
CA GLU A 89 -1.38 2.27 13.35
C GLU A 89 -1.90 2.73 11.98
N GLU A 90 -1.57 3.96 11.57
CA GLU A 90 -1.98 4.51 10.28
C GLU A 90 -1.33 3.78 9.10
N TRP A 91 -0.03 3.52 9.22
CA TRP A 91 0.73 2.78 8.21
C TRP A 91 0.22 1.33 8.11
N ASP A 92 0.10 0.65 9.25
CA ASP A 92 -0.37 -0.73 9.31
C ASP A 92 -1.78 -0.86 8.73
N PHE A 93 -2.68 0.08 9.03
CA PHE A 93 -4.06 0.03 8.55
C PHE A 93 -4.19 0.08 7.03
N LEU A 94 -3.28 0.74 6.30
CA LEU A 94 -3.31 0.76 4.84
C LEU A 94 -2.45 -0.35 4.20
N PHE A 95 -1.29 -0.66 4.78
CA PHE A 95 -0.22 -1.36 4.07
C PHE A 95 0.23 -2.69 4.69
N SER A 96 -0.24 -3.04 5.89
CA SER A 96 0.20 -4.27 6.55
C SER A 96 -0.08 -5.53 5.73
N MET A 97 0.88 -6.46 5.73
CA MET A 97 0.77 -7.77 5.07
C MET A 97 -0.24 -8.73 5.73
N ASN A 98 -0.78 -8.36 6.89
CA ASN A 98 -1.76 -9.15 7.62
C ASN A 98 -3.20 -8.86 7.18
N TRP A 99 -3.38 -7.95 6.23
CA TRP A 99 -4.68 -7.70 5.63
C TRP A 99 -5.02 -8.74 4.55
N PRO A 100 -6.33 -8.93 4.25
CA PRO A 100 -6.75 -9.77 3.14
C PRO A 100 -6.17 -9.29 1.80
N ASP A 101 -5.90 -10.25 0.92
CA ASP A 101 -5.45 -10.05 -0.47
C ASP A 101 -6.62 -9.61 -1.36
N SER A 102 -7.23 -8.47 -1.01
CA SER A 102 -8.46 -7.97 -1.64
C SER A 102 -8.42 -6.46 -1.84
N LEU A 103 -8.47 -6.03 -3.10
CA LEU A 103 -8.60 -4.62 -3.44
C LEU A 103 -9.89 -4.01 -2.88
N ILE A 104 -10.97 -4.78 -2.80
CA ILE A 104 -12.24 -4.30 -2.25
C ILE A 104 -12.08 -3.95 -0.77
N GLU A 105 -11.44 -4.83 0.01
CA GLU A 105 -11.19 -4.57 1.44
C GLU A 105 -10.21 -3.41 1.63
N ALA A 106 -9.15 -3.34 0.81
CA ALA A 106 -8.23 -2.20 0.82
C ALA A 106 -8.94 -0.87 0.52
N LYS A 107 -9.86 -0.85 -0.44
CA LYS A 107 -10.68 0.33 -0.76
C LYS A 107 -11.63 0.70 0.38
N LYS A 108 -12.19 -0.27 1.11
CA LYS A 108 -13.00 0.03 2.31
C LYS A 108 -12.16 0.71 3.40
N ARG A 109 -10.95 0.21 3.67
CA ARG A 109 -10.02 0.84 4.63
C ARG A 109 -9.65 2.26 4.18
N ALA A 110 -9.34 2.45 2.90
CA ALA A 110 -9.06 3.76 2.33
C ALA A 110 -10.26 4.72 2.43
N ALA A 111 -11.49 4.25 2.20
CA ALA A 111 -12.69 5.08 2.36
C ALA A 111 -12.85 5.59 3.81
N TYR A 112 -12.49 4.77 4.80
CA TYR A 112 -12.47 5.19 6.20
C TYR A 112 -11.45 6.30 6.43
N VAL A 113 -10.21 6.08 6.01
CA VAL A 113 -9.12 7.06 6.16
C VAL A 113 -9.46 8.39 5.49
N LEU A 114 -10.00 8.36 4.28
CA LEU A 114 -10.38 9.58 3.57
C LEU A 114 -11.40 10.41 4.36
N LYS A 115 -12.34 9.75 5.04
CA LYS A 115 -13.40 10.40 5.82
C LYS A 115 -12.92 10.87 7.20
N HIS A 116 -12.04 10.12 7.86
CA HIS A 116 -11.70 10.30 9.28
C HIS A 116 -10.30 10.85 9.54
N ASP A 117 -9.41 10.81 8.54
CA ASP A 117 -7.97 11.15 8.66
C ASP A 117 -7.26 10.40 9.80
N ALA A 118 -7.71 9.18 10.08
CA ALA A 118 -7.20 8.34 11.16
C ALA A 118 -7.48 6.85 10.86
N SER A 119 -6.74 5.97 11.52
CA SER A 119 -7.08 4.55 11.64
C SER A 119 -8.18 4.35 12.70
N PRO A 120 -9.04 3.32 12.56
CA PRO A 120 -9.89 2.88 13.66
C PRO A 120 -9.05 2.23 14.76
N CYS A 121 -9.64 2.05 15.95
CA CYS A 121 -8.98 1.37 17.06
C CYS A 121 -8.55 -0.05 16.64
N THR A 122 -7.33 -0.45 17.01
CA THR A 122 -6.73 -1.74 16.64
C THR A 122 -7.55 -2.94 17.09
N SER A 123 -8.31 -2.82 18.19
CA SER A 123 -9.22 -3.87 18.66
C SER A 123 -10.37 -4.17 17.70
N GLU A 124 -10.67 -3.27 16.76
CA GLU A 124 -11.73 -3.45 15.76
C GLU A 124 -11.24 -4.12 14.48
N TRP A 125 -9.93 -4.26 14.29
CA TRP A 125 -9.32 -4.60 13.00
C TRP A 125 -9.65 -6.03 12.55
N GLU A 126 -9.58 -7.01 13.44
CA GLU A 126 -9.88 -8.40 13.09
C GLU A 126 -11.38 -8.61 12.79
N ASP A 127 -12.24 -8.07 13.66
CA ASP A 127 -13.69 -8.29 13.62
C ASP A 127 -14.37 -7.50 12.52
N LYS A 128 -14.00 -6.22 12.33
CA LYS A 128 -14.67 -5.33 11.37
C LYS A 128 -13.96 -5.23 10.03
N TRP A 129 -12.65 -5.43 10.00
CA TRP A 129 -11.81 -5.17 8.82
C TRP A 129 -11.10 -6.41 8.28
N GLY A 130 -11.20 -7.55 8.97
CA GLY A 130 -10.63 -8.82 8.52
C GLY A 130 -9.12 -8.94 8.70
N TYR A 131 -8.51 -8.18 9.62
CA TYR A 131 -7.09 -8.31 9.93
C TYR A 131 -6.74 -9.73 10.36
N GLY A 132 -5.62 -10.26 9.89
CA GLY A 132 -5.16 -11.63 10.14
C GLY A 132 -5.90 -12.71 9.34
N LYS A 133 -6.90 -12.35 8.52
CA LYS A 133 -7.64 -13.29 7.67
C LYS A 133 -7.11 -13.17 6.24
N LYS A 134 -6.48 -14.24 5.74
CA LYS A 134 -6.00 -14.33 4.36
C LYS A 134 -7.00 -15.08 3.50
#